data_AF-A0A928IJ21-F1
#
_entry.id   AF-A0A928IJ21-F1
#
_cell.length_a   1.000
_cell.length_b   1.000
_cell.length_c   1.000
_cell.angle_alpha   90.00
_cell.angle_beta   90.00
_cell.angle_gamma   90.00
#
_symmetry.space_group_name_H-M   'P 1'
#
loop_
_entity.id
_entity.type
_entity.pdbx_description
1 polymer ?
#
loop_
_entity_poly.entity_id
_entity_poly.type
_entity_poly.pdbx_seq_one_letter_code
_entity_poly.pdbx_strand_id
1 'polypeptide(L)' 'MSKYTTGEIAKLCGVSVRTVQYYDDRGILVPSELSEG' A
#
# COMPACT_ATOMS: atom_id res chain seq x y z
N MET A 1 -15.33 -1.30 7.67
CA MET A 1 -13.87 -1.06 7.85
C MET A 1 -13.42 -0.13 6.75
N SER A 2 -12.74 0.95 7.08
CA SER A 2 -12.22 1.92 6.09
C SER A 2 -11.13 1.22 5.28
N LYS A 3 -11.36 0.99 3.99
CA LYS A 3 -10.32 0.51 3.06
C LYS A 3 -9.46 1.69 2.69
N TYR A 4 -8.15 1.54 2.80
CA TYR A 4 -7.20 2.55 2.35
C TYR A 4 -6.54 2.06 1.08
N THR A 5 -6.52 2.91 0.07
CA THR A 5 -5.75 2.64 -1.14
C THR A 5 -4.26 2.80 -0.86
N THR A 6 -3.42 2.18 -1.70
CA THR A 6 -1.97 2.33 -1.65
C THR A 6 -1.54 3.80 -1.67
N GLY A 7 -2.30 4.66 -2.37
CA GLY A 7 -2.09 6.10 -2.43
C GLY A 7 -2.42 6.83 -1.12
N GLU A 8 -3.49 6.45 -0.43
CA GLU A 8 -3.85 7.02 0.86
C GLU A 8 -2.85 6.64 1.96
N ILE A 9 -2.42 5.37 1.99
CA ILE A 9 -1.38 4.90 2.91
C ILE A 9 -0.07 5.64 2.64
N ALA A 10 0.31 5.78 1.37
CA ALA A 10 1.50 6.53 0.97
C ALA A 10 1.47 7.97 1.50
N LYS A 11 0.33 8.67 1.34
CA LYS A 11 0.14 10.03 1.88
C LYS A 11 0.19 10.09 3.40
N LEU A 12 -0.49 9.17 4.09
CA LEU A 12 -0.51 9.11 5.56
C LEU A 12 0.87 8.86 6.15
N CYS A 13 1.65 7.97 5.52
CA CYS A 13 2.99 7.63 5.96
C CYS A 13 4.08 8.57 5.41
N GLY A 14 3.72 9.53 4.55
CA GLY A 14 4.69 10.43 3.90
C GLY A 14 5.68 9.72 2.98
N VAL A 15 5.33 8.53 2.50
CA VAL A 15 6.15 7.72 1.59
C VAL A 15 5.60 7.75 0.18
N SER A 16 6.36 7.27 -0.79
CA SER A 16 5.87 7.13 -2.16
C SER A 16 5.01 5.88 -2.32
N VAL A 17 4.05 5.90 -3.26
CA VAL A 17 3.24 4.71 -3.62
C VAL A 17 4.13 3.54 -3.99
N ARG A 18 5.25 3.81 -4.67
CA ARG A 18 6.27 2.82 -5.04
C ARG A 18 6.94 2.17 -3.82
N THR A 19 7.15 2.91 -2.75
CA THR A 19 7.70 2.38 -1.49
C THR A 19 6.71 1.42 -0.83
N VAL A 20 5.42 1.76 -0.84
CA VAL A 20 4.36 0.90 -0.33
C VAL A 20 4.27 -0.39 -1.16
N GLN A 21 4.29 -0.28 -2.50
CA GLN A 21 4.35 -1.43 -3.41
C GLN A 21 5.62 -2.28 -3.21
N TYR A 22 6.76 -1.65 -2.94
CA TYR A 22 8.00 -2.36 -2.65
C TYR A 22 7.92 -3.16 -1.34
N TYR A 23 7.25 -2.63 -0.31
CA TYR A 23 7.03 -3.36 0.93
C TYR A 23 6.02 -4.50 0.76
N ASP A 24 5.03 -4.32 -0.09
CA ASP A 24 4.09 -5.39 -0.46
C ASP A 24 4.81 -6.53 -1.19
N ASP A 25 5.60 -6.22 -2.22
CA ASP A 25 6.37 -7.21 -3.00
C ASP A 25 7.38 -7.99 -2.15
N ARG A 26 7.88 -7.36 -1.07
CA ARG A 26 8.75 -8.00 -0.08
C ARG A 26 8.02 -8.74 1.04
N GLY A 27 6.70 -8.66 1.10
CA GLY A 27 5.88 -9.23 2.18
C GLY A 27 6.03 -8.50 3.53
N ILE A 28 6.59 -7.29 3.52
CA ILE A 28 6.72 -6.43 4.70
C ILE A 28 5.37 -5.75 5.00
N LEU A 29 4.63 -5.37 3.95
CA LEU A 29 3.33 -4.70 4.06
C LEU A 29 2.33 -5.29 3.08
N VAL A 30 1.70 -6.40 3.48
CA VAL A 30 0.73 -7.12 2.63
C VAL A 30 -0.65 -6.44 2.72
N PRO A 31 -1.20 -5.93 1.61
CA PRO A 31 -2.54 -5.36 1.57
C PRO A 31 -3.58 -6.48 1.75
N SER A 32 -4.66 -6.15 2.45
CA SER A 32 -5.75 -7.09 2.72
C SER A 32 -6.63 -7.36 1.50
N GLU A 33 -6.54 -6.51 0.47
CA GLU A 33 -7.29 -6.61 -0.77
C GLU A 33 -6.40 -6.10 -1.91
N LEU A 34 -5.95 -7.01 -2.77
CA LEU A 34 -5.22 -6.70 -3.99
C LEU A 34 -6.23 -6.54 -5.11
N SER A 35 -6.33 -5.34 -5.66
CA SER A 35 -7.03 -5.12 -6.92
C SER A 35 -6.00 -5.29 -8.03
N GLU A 36 -6.08 -6.40 -8.76
CA GLU A 36 -5.41 -6.51 -10.05
C GLU A 36 -6.10 -5.55 -11.02
N GLY A 37 -5.35 -4.57 -11.52
CA GLY A 37 -5.78 -3.68 -12.60
C GLY A 37 -5.57 -4.33 -13.96
#